data_AF-X1S017-F1
#
_entry.id   AF-X1S017-F1
#
_cell.length_a   1.000
_cell.length_b   1.000
_cell.length_c   1.000
_cell.angle_alpha   90.00
_cell.angle_beta   90.00
_cell.angle_gamma   90.00
#
_symmetry.space_group_name_H-M   'P 1'
#
loop_
_entity.id
_entity.type
_entity.pdbx_description
1 polymer ?
#
loop_
_entity_poly.entity_id
_entity_poly.type
_entity_poly.pdbx_seq_one_letter_code
_entity_poly.pdbx_strand_id
1 'polypeptide(L)'
;MMQKLANFITKYAWPIFILIILITIFAAMQAKNLKIEDDITKYISEDDPDIKFYGEVIDKFGGSQMSISMISLEYEDLFTLENLERIKSITERLEIAPFVKSVNSFLNMPKIITTDVGLEVKDLVEVFPKNDEEAKELKLSLL
;
A
#
# COMPACT_ATOMS: atom_id res chain seq x y z
N MET A 1 30.32 43.99 -25.77
CA MET A 1 30.21 42.53 -25.54
C MET A 1 28.78 42.03 -25.80
N MET A 2 27.76 42.62 -25.19
CA MET A 2 26.35 42.24 -25.42
C MET A 2 25.85 42.40 -26.88
N GLN A 3 26.27 43.44 -27.59
CA GLN A 3 25.89 43.62 -29.01
C GLN A 3 26.44 42.52 -29.92
N LYS A 4 27.63 41.97 -29.64
CA LYS A 4 28.21 40.86 -30.40
C LYS A 4 27.44 39.56 -30.14
N LEU A 5 27.01 39.33 -28.90
CA LEU A 5 26.18 38.20 -28.51
C LEU A 5 24.79 38.28 -29.14
N ALA A 6 24.16 39.45 -29.12
CA ALA A 6 22.86 39.68 -29.75
C ALA A 6 22.91 39.43 -31.27
N ASN A 7 23.93 39.96 -31.95
CA ASN A 7 24.12 39.74 -33.39
C ASN A 7 24.42 38.28 -33.75
N PHE A 8 25.08 37.52 -32.85
CA PHE A 8 25.32 36.09 -33.03
C PHE A 8 24.02 35.29 -32.88
N ILE A 9 23.22 35.59 -31.85
CA ILE A 9 21.94 34.92 -31.60
C ILE A 9 20.95 35.18 -32.74
N THR A 10 20.86 36.42 -33.24
CA THR A 10 19.96 36.74 -34.37
C THR A 10 20.43 36.11 -35.68
N LYS A 11 21.74 36.05 -35.93
CA LYS A 11 22.30 35.40 -37.13
C LYS A 11 22.08 33.88 -37.15
N TYR A 12 22.14 33.22 -36.00
CA TYR A 12 22.01 31.76 -35.86
C TYR A 12 20.73 31.34 -35.13
N ALA A 13 19.68 32.16 -35.19
CA ALA A 13 18.45 31.96 -34.42
C ALA A 13 17.81 30.58 -34.67
N TRP A 14 17.74 30.13 -35.93
CA TRP A 14 17.19 28.83 -36.30
C TRP A 14 18.01 27.64 -35.75
N PRO A 15 19.35 27.56 -35.96
CA PRO A 15 20.18 26.54 -35.32
C PRO A 15 20.07 26.52 -33.80
N ILE A 16 20.07 27.69 -33.15
CA ILE A 16 19.95 27.81 -31.69
C ILE A 16 18.58 27.29 -31.23
N PHE A 17 17.51 27.64 -31.94
CA PHE A 17 16.16 27.18 -31.62
C PHE A 17 16.03 25.66 -31.75
N ILE A 18 16.55 25.08 -32.83
CA ILE A 18 16.57 23.62 -33.03
C ILE A 18 17.38 22.94 -31.93
N LEU A 19 18.54 23.49 -31.57
CA LEU A 19 19.37 22.96 -30.49
C LEU A 19 18.63 22.98 -29.14
N ILE A 20 17.95 24.08 -28.82
CA ILE A 20 17.15 24.19 -27.59
C ILE A 20 16.01 23.15 -27.60
N ILE A 21 15.32 22.97 -28.73
CA ILE A 21 14.28 21.95 -28.86
C ILE A 21 14.86 20.55 -28.62
N LEU A 22 16.01 20.23 -29.23
CA LEU A 22 16.66 18.94 -29.05
C LEU A 22 17.04 18.68 -27.59
N ILE A 23 17.63 19.68 -26.92
CA ILE A 23 17.97 19.59 -25.49
C ILE A 23 16.70 19.43 -24.65
N THR A 24 15.63 20.15 -24.97
CA THR A 24 14.35 20.08 -24.26
C THR A 24 13.71 18.69 -24.41
N ILE A 25 13.67 18.15 -25.63
CA ILE A 25 13.16 16.79 -25.89
C ILE A 25 14.01 15.75 -25.16
N PHE A 26 15.34 15.89 -25.21
CA PHE A 26 16.24 15.00 -24.49
C PHE A 26 16.00 15.02 -22.98
N ALA A 27 15.88 16.20 -22.37
CA ALA A 27 15.55 16.34 -20.95
C ALA A 27 14.16 15.75 -20.61
N ALA A 28 13.16 15.97 -21.48
CA ALA A 28 11.82 15.41 -21.31
C ALA A 28 11.80 13.88 -21.41
N MET A 29 12.64 13.28 -22.26
CA MET A 29 12.81 11.82 -22.33
C MET A 29 13.41 11.28 -21.03
N GLN A 30 14.36 11.98 -20.43
CA GLN A 30 14.97 11.61 -19.16
C GLN A 30 14.00 11.71 -17.97
N ALA A 31 12.96 12.56 -18.05
CA ALA A 31 11.94 12.67 -17.01
C ALA A 31 11.17 11.35 -16.76
N LYS A 32 11.09 10.45 -17.75
CA LYS A 32 10.51 9.09 -17.56
C LYS A 32 11.32 8.21 -16.60
N ASN A 33 12.61 8.53 -16.41
CA ASN A 33 13.50 7.81 -15.51
C ASN A 33 13.52 8.41 -14.10
N LEU A 34 12.63 9.38 -13.81
CA LEU A 34 12.50 9.95 -12.49
C LEU A 34 12.09 8.86 -11.49
N LYS A 35 12.93 8.61 -10.49
CA LYS A 35 12.61 7.75 -9.37
C LYS A 35 12.11 8.63 -8.23
N ILE A 36 10.92 8.31 -7.74
CA ILE A 36 10.37 8.94 -6.53
C ILE A 36 10.84 8.11 -5.35
N GLU A 37 11.42 8.78 -4.36
CA GLU A 37 11.79 8.16 -3.09
C GLU A 37 10.62 8.36 -2.11
N ASP A 38 9.88 7.29 -1.84
CA ASP A 38 8.71 7.27 -0.96
C ASP A 38 9.06 6.85 0.48
N ASP A 39 10.28 6.37 0.70
CA ASP A 39 10.76 6.01 2.03
C ASP A 39 11.16 7.24 2.83
N ILE A 40 10.30 7.64 3.77
CA ILE A 40 10.52 8.79 4.65
C ILE A 40 11.80 8.66 5.48
N THR A 41 12.26 7.43 5.75
CA THR A 41 13.44 7.18 6.59
C THR A 41 14.73 7.61 5.90
N LYS A 42 14.76 7.63 4.56
CA LYS A 42 15.93 8.08 3.77
C LYS A 42 16.14 9.59 3.74
N TYR A 43 15.17 10.36 4.23
CA TYR A 43 15.33 11.81 4.42
C TYR A 43 16.00 12.14 5.76
N ILE A 44 16.19 11.13 6.63
CA ILE A 44 16.86 11.26 7.93
C ILE A 44 18.33 10.83 7.76
N SER A 45 19.23 11.37 8.58
CA SER A 45 20.65 10.99 8.52
C SER A 45 20.84 9.52 8.88
N GLU A 46 21.65 8.80 8.09
CA GLU A 46 21.96 7.38 8.31
C GLU A 46 22.67 7.10 9.65
N ASP A 47 23.33 8.10 10.22
CA ASP A 47 24.04 8.00 11.50
C ASP A 47 23.15 8.17 12.73
N ASP A 48 21.86 8.46 12.54
CA ASP A 48 20.92 8.64 13.63
C ASP A 48 20.71 7.31 14.41
N PRO A 49 20.96 7.30 15.74
CA PRO A 49 20.81 6.08 16.55
C PRO A 49 19.36 5.57 16.57
N ASP A 50 18.36 6.43 16.42
CA ASP A 50 16.96 6.04 16.42
C ASP A 50 16.59 5.31 15.12
N ILE A 51 17.20 5.68 13.99
CA ILE A 51 17.02 4.97 12.71
C ILE A 51 17.65 3.57 12.77
N LYS A 52 18.82 3.43 13.39
CA LYS A 52 19.46 2.12 13.60
C LYS A 52 18.61 1.22 14.49
N PHE A 53 18.09 1.76 15.59
CA PHE A 53 17.19 1.04 16.48
C PHE A 53 15.89 0.64 15.76
N TYR A 54 15.30 1.56 15.00
CA TYR A 54 14.11 1.29 14.19
C TYR A 54 14.34 0.16 13.18
N GLY A 55 15.48 0.16 12.48
CA GLY A 55 15.90 -0.93 11.60
C GLY A 55 16.00 -2.27 12.31
N GLU A 56 16.64 -2.32 13.49
CA GLU A 56 16.72 -3.55 14.30
C GLU A 56 15.34 -4.07 14.73
N VAL A 57 14.42 -3.18 15.08
CA VAL A 57 13.04 -3.56 15.44
C VAL A 57 12.32 -4.13 14.22
N ILE A 58 12.48 -3.52 13.04
CA ILE A 58 11.91 -4.04 11.80
C ILE A 58 12.46 -5.44 11.48
N ASP A 59 13.77 -5.63 11.57
CA ASP A 59 14.42 -6.90 11.23
C ASP A 59 14.04 -8.02 12.22
N LYS A 60 13.94 -7.69 13.52
CA LYS A 60 13.60 -8.67 14.56
C LYS A 60 12.12 -9.02 14.62
N PHE A 61 11.24 -8.05 14.39
CA PHE A 61 9.79 -8.22 14.62
C PHE A 61 8.94 -8.11 13.34
N GLY A 62 9.54 -7.82 12.18
CA GLY A 62 8.84 -7.71 10.89
C GLY A 62 8.06 -6.40 10.74
N GLY A 63 8.69 -5.27 11.06
CA GLY A 63 8.04 -3.98 11.25
C GLY A 63 7.63 -3.22 9.97
N SER A 64 6.37 -2.76 9.98
CA SER A 64 5.68 -1.65 9.29
C SER A 64 5.88 -1.34 7.80
N GLN A 65 6.84 -1.90 7.08
CA GLN A 65 6.95 -1.77 5.61
C GLN A 65 6.12 -2.83 4.87
N MET A 66 5.05 -3.32 5.50
CA MET A 66 4.06 -4.08 4.77
C MET A 66 3.24 -3.05 3.99
N SER A 67 3.30 -3.07 2.66
CA SER A 67 2.41 -2.27 1.82
C SER A 67 0.97 -2.72 2.08
N ILE A 68 0.34 -2.17 3.12
CA ILE A 68 -1.02 -2.48 3.50
C ILE A 68 -1.92 -1.81 2.47
N SER A 69 -2.56 -2.62 1.65
CA SER A 69 -3.63 -2.17 0.76
C SER A 69 -4.96 -2.45 1.44
N MET A 70 -5.75 -1.41 1.70
CA MET A 70 -7.10 -1.56 2.23
C MET A 70 -8.10 -1.66 1.07
N ILE A 71 -8.94 -2.68 1.09
CA ILE A 71 -10.05 -2.86 0.15
C ILE A 71 -11.34 -2.68 0.95
N SER A 72 -12.16 -1.70 0.55
CA SER A 72 -13.49 -1.51 1.10
C SER A 72 -14.53 -2.00 0.10
N LEU A 73 -15.53 -2.74 0.57
CA LEU A 73 -16.62 -3.28 -0.23
C LEU A 73 -17.94 -2.83 0.38
N GLU A 74 -18.83 -2.32 -0.46
CA GLU A 74 -20.16 -1.89 -0.05
C GLU A 74 -21.19 -3.00 -0.33
N TYR A 75 -22.05 -3.27 0.65
CA TYR A 75 -23.11 -4.27 0.57
C TYR A 75 -24.41 -3.71 1.16
N GLU A 76 -25.56 -4.02 0.54
CA GLU A 76 -26.86 -3.73 1.13
C GLU A 76 -27.09 -4.56 2.41
N ASP A 77 -26.81 -5.87 2.35
CA ASP A 77 -26.73 -6.74 3.52
C ASP A 77 -25.57 -7.74 3.38
N LEU A 78 -24.49 -7.50 4.11
CA LEU A 78 -23.32 -8.37 4.13
C LEU A 78 -23.62 -9.75 4.73
N PHE A 79 -24.59 -9.84 5.64
CA PHE A 79 -24.86 -11.03 6.44
C PHE A 79 -25.92 -11.94 5.81
N THR A 80 -25.70 -12.26 4.53
CA THR A 80 -26.36 -13.36 3.83
C THR A 80 -25.32 -14.43 3.51
N LEU A 81 -25.72 -15.70 3.44
CA LEU A 81 -24.80 -16.80 3.15
C LEU A 81 -24.01 -16.53 1.86
N GLU A 82 -24.72 -16.11 0.81
CA GLU A 82 -24.12 -15.81 -0.50
C GLU A 82 -23.04 -14.71 -0.40
N ASN A 83 -23.31 -13.61 0.33
CA ASN A 83 -22.36 -12.51 0.44
C ASN A 83 -21.14 -12.86 1.30
N LEU A 84 -21.35 -13.62 2.38
CA LEU A 84 -20.25 -14.14 3.20
C LEU A 84 -19.35 -15.10 2.39
N GLU A 85 -19.94 -15.98 1.58
CA GLU A 85 -19.19 -16.89 0.69
C GLU A 85 -18.39 -16.11 -0.35
N ARG A 86 -18.93 -15.01 -0.89
CA ARG A 86 -18.20 -14.12 -1.81
C ARG A 86 -16.98 -13.50 -1.13
N ILE A 87 -17.12 -12.98 0.09
CA ILE A 87 -15.97 -12.42 0.84
C ILE A 87 -14.93 -13.49 1.14
N LYS A 88 -15.38 -14.68 1.56
CA LYS A 88 -14.49 -15.81 1.80
C LYS A 88 -13.70 -16.17 0.55
N SER A 89 -14.37 -16.29 -0.59
CA SER A 89 -13.74 -16.58 -1.88
C SER A 89 -12.73 -15.51 -2.29
N ILE A 90 -13.05 -14.22 -2.10
CA ILE A 90 -12.10 -13.12 -2.37
C ILE A 90 -10.88 -13.24 -1.47
N THR A 91 -11.08 -13.49 -0.17
CA THR A 91 -10.02 -13.63 0.82
C THR A 91 -9.08 -14.79 0.46
N GLU A 92 -9.62 -15.98 0.22
CA GLU A 92 -8.85 -17.18 -0.14
C GLU A 92 -8.08 -17.00 -1.46
N ARG A 93 -8.68 -16.32 -2.45
CA ARG A 93 -8.01 -16.04 -3.74
C ARG A 93 -6.88 -15.02 -3.60
N LEU A 94 -7.01 -14.07 -2.69
CA LEU A 94 -5.95 -13.11 -2.40
C LEU A 94 -4.81 -13.77 -1.60
N GLU A 95 -5.12 -14.66 -0.66
CA GLU A 95 -4.11 -15.37 0.14
C GLU A 95 -3.17 -16.24 -0.70
N ILE A 96 -3.67 -16.85 -1.78
CA ILE A 96 -2.85 -17.67 -2.70
C ILE A 96 -2.07 -16.86 -3.74
N ALA A 97 -2.29 -15.54 -3.82
CA ALA A 97 -1.62 -14.71 -4.81
C ALA A 97 -0.13 -14.56 -4.46
N PRO A 98 0.81 -14.73 -5.42
CA PRO A 98 2.25 -14.83 -5.13
C PRO A 98 2.87 -13.55 -4.55
N PHE A 99 2.19 -12.41 -4.69
CA PHE A 99 2.64 -11.10 -4.18
C PHE A 99 1.93 -10.70 -2.88
N VAL A 100 1.01 -11.51 -2.37
CA VAL A 100 0.29 -11.25 -1.12
C VAL A 100 0.90 -12.10 -0.02
N LYS A 101 1.41 -11.45 1.02
CA LYS A 101 2.01 -12.15 2.18
C LYS A 101 0.95 -12.63 3.18
N SER A 102 -0.13 -11.88 3.36
CA SER A 102 -1.26 -12.24 4.23
C SER A 102 -2.47 -11.37 3.93
N VAL A 103 -3.67 -11.89 4.13
CA VAL A 103 -4.93 -11.14 4.03
C VAL A 103 -5.57 -11.09 5.41
N ASN A 104 -5.92 -9.89 5.85
CA ASN A 104 -6.72 -9.70 7.06
C ASN A 104 -8.13 -9.27 6.65
N SER A 105 -9.11 -10.10 7.00
CA SER A 105 -10.53 -9.95 6.69
C SER A 105 -11.33 -10.14 7.98
N PHE A 106 -12.55 -9.61 8.05
CA PHE A 106 -13.40 -9.84 9.23
C PHE A 106 -13.72 -11.33 9.46
N LEU A 107 -13.63 -12.15 8.41
CA LEU A 107 -13.83 -13.60 8.49
C LEU A 107 -12.67 -14.35 9.15
N ASN A 108 -11.45 -13.80 9.16
CA ASN A 108 -10.25 -14.48 9.64
C ASN A 108 -9.43 -13.65 10.65
N MET A 109 -9.98 -12.53 11.13
CA MET A 109 -9.28 -11.69 12.09
C MET A 109 -9.35 -12.27 13.50
N PRO A 110 -8.30 -12.09 14.32
CA PRO A 110 -8.29 -12.56 15.70
C PRO A 110 -9.19 -11.70 16.60
N LYS A 111 -9.94 -12.36 17.48
CA LYS A 111 -10.62 -11.82 18.63
C LYS A 111 -9.79 -12.07 19.89
N ILE A 112 -9.36 -10.99 20.52
CA ILE A 112 -8.56 -11.05 21.76
C ILE A 112 -9.51 -10.89 22.95
N ILE A 113 -9.52 -11.88 23.84
CA ILE A 113 -10.35 -11.92 25.04
C ILE A 113 -9.45 -11.88 26.27
N THR A 114 -9.70 -10.95 27.18
CA THR A 114 -9.00 -10.88 28.47
C THR A 114 -9.65 -11.86 29.45
N THR A 115 -8.83 -12.70 30.07
CA THR A 115 -9.22 -13.69 31.07
C THR A 115 -8.43 -13.49 32.36
N ASP A 116 -8.86 -14.11 33.46
CA ASP A 116 -8.19 -14.02 34.77
C ASP A 116 -6.74 -14.53 34.76
N VAL A 117 -6.39 -15.38 33.79
CA VAL A 117 -5.06 -15.99 33.63
C VAL A 117 -4.23 -15.39 32.50
N GLY A 118 -4.75 -14.41 31.76
CA GLY A 118 -4.05 -13.76 30.66
C GLY A 118 -4.94 -13.45 29.45
N LEU A 119 -4.36 -13.52 28.25
CA LEU A 119 -5.06 -13.26 26.98
C LEU A 119 -5.38 -14.57 26.27
N GLU A 120 -6.63 -14.72 25.84
CA GLU A 120 -7.08 -15.79 24.94
C GLU A 120 -7.29 -15.21 23.55
N VAL A 121 -6.73 -15.85 22.52
CA VAL A 121 -6.87 -15.44 21.12
C VAL A 121 -7.72 -16.48 20.41
N LYS A 122 -8.87 -16.04 19.87
CA LYS A 122 -9.77 -16.86 19.04
C LYS A 122 -9.96 -16.22 17.68
N ASP A 123 -10.54 -16.94 16.74
CA ASP A 123 -11.00 -16.33 15.48
C ASP A 123 -12.28 -15.53 15.74
N LEU A 124 -12.44 -14.38 15.08
CA LEU A 124 -13.67 -13.59 15.19
C LEU A 124 -14.89 -14.36 14.68
N VAL A 125 -14.69 -15.17 13.63
CA VAL A 125 -15.69 -16.08 13.07
C VAL A 125 -15.20 -17.52 13.24
N GLU A 126 -15.48 -18.13 14.39
CA GLU A 126 -15.04 -19.51 14.70
C GLU A 126 -15.71 -20.56 13.80
N VAL A 127 -17.00 -20.37 13.50
CA VAL A 127 -17.79 -21.27 12.65
C VAL A 127 -18.42 -20.46 11.52
N PHE A 128 -18.11 -20.86 10.28
CA PHE A 128 -18.69 -20.22 9.11
C PHE A 128 -20.19 -20.60 8.97
N PRO A 129 -21.10 -19.62 8.78
CA PRO A 129 -22.52 -19.88 8.63
C PRO A 129 -22.86 -20.84 7.47
N LYS A 130 -23.84 -21.72 7.68
CA LYS A 130 -24.34 -22.66 6.66
C LYS A 130 -25.65 -22.23 5.99
N ASN A 131 -26.30 -21.22 6.54
CA ASN A 131 -27.58 -20.68 6.07
C ASN A 131 -27.72 -19.21 6.49
N ASP A 132 -28.74 -18.54 5.95
CA ASP A 132 -29.01 -17.12 6.22
C ASP A 132 -29.43 -16.85 7.67
N GLU A 133 -29.94 -17.85 8.39
CA GLU A 133 -30.29 -17.70 9.81
C GLU A 133 -29.02 -17.61 10.67
N GLU A 134 -28.09 -18.54 10.49
CA GLU A 134 -26.76 -18.53 11.12
C GLU A 134 -25.97 -17.27 10.74
N ALA A 135 -26.12 -16.76 9.50
CA ALA A 135 -25.46 -15.53 9.07
C ALA A 135 -25.99 -14.30 9.84
N LYS A 136 -27.30 -14.26 10.14
CA LYS A 136 -27.90 -13.22 10.97
C LYS A 136 -27.51 -13.37 12.45
N GLU A 137 -27.41 -14.59 12.97
CA GLU A 137 -26.88 -14.82 14.31
C GLU A 137 -25.45 -14.31 14.45
N LEU A 138 -24.61 -14.56 13.44
CA LEU A 138 -23.26 -14.01 13.38
C LEU A 138 -23.28 -12.48 13.46
N LYS A 139 -24.14 -11.80 12.68
CA LYS A 139 -24.31 -10.34 12.74
C LYS A 139 -24.61 -9.84 14.15
N LEU A 140 -25.52 -10.52 14.85
CA LEU A 140 -25.91 -10.17 16.22
C LEU A 140 -24.78 -10.41 17.23
N SER A 141 -23.95 -11.41 17.03
CA SER A 141 -22.80 -11.70 17.91
C SER A 141 -21.65 -10.69 17.79
N LEU A 142 -21.64 -9.89 16.72
CA LEU A 142 -20.61 -8.89 16.41
C LEU A 142 -21.01 -7.46 16.83
N LEU A 143 -22.27 -7.25 17.24
CA LEU A 143 -22.82 -5.98 17.73
C LEU A 143 -22.90 -5.96 19.25
#